data_AF-A0A0L0SQZ4-F1
#
_entry.id   AF-A0A0L0SQZ4-F1
#
_cell.length_a   1.000
_cell.length_b   1.000
_cell.length_c   1.000
_cell.angle_alpha   90.00
_cell.angle_beta   90.00
_cell.angle_gamma   90.00
#
_symmetry.space_group_name_H-M   'P 1'
#
loop_
_entity.id
_entity.type
_entity.pdbx_description
1 polymer ?
#
loop_
_entity_poly.entity_id
_entity_poly.type
_entity_poly.pdbx_seq_one_letter_code
_entity_poly.pdbx_strand_id
1 'polypeptide(L)'
;MALPVRALQPGRRDMSFLGFLLVLPRKLLNPMADMPPGVARPSTKWADGMKPSKAAEWFVDCFRMRMHDDAVWARSKYHHVYSSSPIATMRDFLVFCNLAVDRGMIPKNLPWSVVLDKADETLMIPFAKRDAKVKYGDEYFFAELGGGRSLRATGTAVYGFWFQEICPSAVQFKETNRAFPKDASLFDDQARFARVGGIKRWKQLHGSLEMQFKKRGRQWNE
;
A
#
# COMPACT_ATOMS: atom_id res chain seq x y z
N MET A 1 -29.94 60.07 -18.63
CA MET A 1 -29.04 59.07 -19.23
C MET A 1 -28.65 58.09 -18.14
N ALA A 2 -29.20 56.88 -18.17
CA ALA A 2 -28.92 55.80 -17.21
C ALA A 2 -28.53 54.55 -18.00
N LEU A 3 -27.39 53.95 -17.66
CA LEU A 3 -26.89 52.71 -18.26
C LEU A 3 -27.51 51.48 -17.58
N PRO A 4 -27.79 50.39 -18.29
CA PRO A 4 -28.35 49.19 -17.68
C PRO A 4 -27.26 48.32 -17.05
N VAL A 5 -27.51 47.91 -15.79
CA VAL A 5 -26.73 46.92 -15.05
C VAL A 5 -27.05 45.52 -15.58
N ARG A 6 -26.07 44.86 -16.19
CA ARG A 6 -26.16 43.45 -16.60
C ARG A 6 -25.94 42.56 -15.39
N ALA A 7 -26.99 41.84 -14.98
CA ALA A 7 -26.92 40.78 -13.99
C ALA A 7 -26.13 39.58 -14.54
N LEU A 8 -25.07 39.19 -13.83
CA LEU A 8 -24.35 37.93 -14.05
C LEU A 8 -25.19 36.76 -13.51
N GLN A 9 -25.59 35.86 -14.40
CA GLN A 9 -26.19 34.59 -13.99
C GLN A 9 -25.10 33.62 -13.50
N PRO A 10 -25.34 32.87 -12.40
CA PRO A 10 -24.46 31.81 -11.97
C PRO A 10 -24.53 30.64 -12.94
N GLY A 11 -23.39 30.29 -13.54
CA GLY A 11 -23.26 29.15 -14.45
C GLY A 11 -23.63 27.84 -13.75
N ARG A 12 -24.62 27.14 -14.32
CA ARG A 12 -24.91 25.73 -14.04
C ARG A 12 -23.63 24.92 -14.22
N ARG A 13 -23.09 24.36 -13.14
CA ARG A 13 -22.11 23.26 -13.24
C ARG A 13 -22.89 21.98 -13.48
N ASP A 14 -22.70 21.40 -14.66
CA ASP A 14 -23.20 20.08 -15.02
C ASP A 14 -22.66 19.03 -14.04
N MET A 15 -23.58 18.38 -13.32
CA MET A 15 -23.29 17.25 -12.45
C MET A 15 -23.41 15.93 -13.22
N SER A 16 -22.56 15.75 -14.23
CA SER A 16 -22.34 14.45 -14.88
C SER A 16 -21.00 13.86 -14.42
N PHE A 17 -20.86 13.61 -13.12
CA PHE A 17 -19.66 12.99 -12.50
C PHE A 17 -19.90 11.54 -12.05
N LEU A 18 -20.84 10.84 -12.70
CA LEU A 18 -21.13 9.41 -12.48
C LEU A 18 -20.53 8.49 -13.56
N GLY A 19 -19.68 9.00 -14.45
CA GLY A 19 -19.17 8.26 -15.61
C GLY A 19 -17.76 7.67 -15.51
N PHE A 20 -16.99 7.92 -14.46
CA PHE A 20 -15.55 7.58 -14.43
C PHE A 20 -15.15 6.40 -13.52
N LEU A 21 -16.09 5.48 -13.23
CA LEU A 21 -15.81 4.30 -12.42
C LEU A 21 -15.83 2.95 -13.16
N LEU A 22 -16.09 2.90 -14.47
CA LEU A 22 -16.09 1.65 -15.24
C LEU A 22 -15.62 2.04 -16.66
N VAL A 23 -14.44 1.67 -17.14
CA VAL A 23 -14.09 0.31 -17.56
C VAL A 23 -12.56 0.15 -17.45
N LEU A 24 -12.09 -0.51 -16.40
CA LEU A 24 -10.82 -1.23 -16.52
C LEU A 24 -11.07 -2.40 -17.50
N PRO A 25 -10.21 -2.62 -18.52
CA PRO A 25 -10.42 -3.63 -19.53
C PRO A 25 -10.64 -5.00 -18.88
N ARG A 26 -11.67 -5.74 -19.32
CA ARG A 26 -12.04 -7.09 -18.82
C ARG A 26 -10.88 -8.10 -18.76
N LYS A 27 -9.75 -7.85 -19.44
CA LYS A 27 -8.52 -8.64 -19.31
C LYS A 27 -7.87 -8.59 -17.91
N LEU A 28 -8.28 -7.65 -17.04
CA LEU A 28 -7.90 -7.60 -15.62
C LEU A 28 -8.73 -8.51 -14.70
N LEU A 29 -9.71 -9.25 -15.23
CA LEU A 29 -10.65 -10.06 -14.42
C LEU A 29 -10.10 -11.41 -13.94
N ASN A 30 -8.85 -11.76 -14.28
CA ASN A 30 -8.23 -12.94 -13.70
C ASN A 30 -6.79 -12.64 -13.23
N PRO A 31 -6.63 -11.88 -12.12
CA PRO A 31 -5.31 -11.59 -11.54
C PRO A 31 -4.55 -12.86 -11.12
N MET A 32 -5.18 -14.04 -11.19
CA MET A 32 -4.59 -15.34 -10.93
C MET A 32 -3.93 -16.00 -12.15
N ALA A 33 -4.21 -15.54 -13.39
CA ALA A 33 -3.66 -16.14 -14.60
C ALA A 33 -2.17 -15.80 -14.84
N ASP A 34 -1.69 -14.68 -14.28
CA ASP A 34 -0.33 -14.16 -14.49
C ASP A 34 0.62 -14.39 -13.31
N MET A 35 0.23 -15.23 -12.33
CA MET A 35 1.12 -15.55 -11.21
C MET A 35 2.25 -16.46 -11.69
N PRO A 36 3.52 -16.11 -11.43
CA PRO A 36 4.63 -16.99 -11.76
C PRO A 36 4.43 -18.37 -11.10
N PRO A 37 4.79 -19.47 -11.79
CA PRO A 37 4.77 -20.79 -11.17
C PRO A 37 5.62 -20.74 -9.88
N GLY A 38 4.99 -21.08 -8.76
CA GLY A 38 5.63 -21.07 -7.44
C GLY A 38 5.33 -19.86 -6.54
N VAL A 39 4.53 -18.87 -6.98
CA VAL A 39 3.96 -17.89 -6.04
C VAL A 39 2.73 -18.50 -5.37
N ALA A 40 2.73 -18.56 -4.04
CA ALA A 40 1.62 -19.09 -3.25
C ALA A 40 0.32 -18.34 -3.60
N ARG A 41 -0.79 -19.09 -3.74
CA ARG A 41 -2.09 -18.49 -4.07
C ARG A 41 -2.48 -17.45 -3.03
N PRO A 42 -3.08 -16.33 -3.43
CA PRO A 42 -3.58 -15.33 -2.50
C PRO A 42 -4.50 -15.97 -1.44
N SER A 43 -4.21 -15.70 -0.17
CA SER A 43 -4.86 -16.33 0.96
C SER A 43 -4.81 -15.43 2.17
N THR A 44 -5.93 -15.30 2.88
CA THR A 44 -5.99 -14.58 4.17
C THR A 44 -5.58 -15.46 5.35
N LYS A 45 -5.23 -16.74 5.12
CA LYS A 45 -4.90 -17.72 6.17
C LYS A 45 -3.68 -17.33 7.00
N TRP A 46 -2.82 -16.44 6.51
CA TRP A 46 -1.72 -15.89 7.28
C TRP A 46 -2.22 -15.23 8.59
N ALA A 47 -3.47 -14.76 8.64
CA ALA A 47 -4.06 -14.13 9.82
C ALA A 47 -4.81 -15.11 10.75
N ASP A 48 -4.95 -16.38 10.38
CA ASP A 48 -5.77 -17.33 11.14
C ASP A 48 -5.26 -17.45 12.58
N GLY A 49 -6.18 -17.40 13.56
CA GLY A 49 -5.83 -17.46 14.98
C GLY A 49 -5.14 -16.20 15.55
N MET A 50 -4.89 -15.17 14.75
CA MET A 50 -4.34 -13.91 15.26
C MET A 50 -5.45 -12.96 15.75
N LYS A 51 -5.16 -12.25 16.84
CA LYS A 51 -5.96 -11.07 17.22
C LYS A 51 -5.77 -9.96 16.18
N PRO A 52 -6.77 -9.09 15.95
CA PRO A 52 -6.68 -8.02 14.95
C PRO A 52 -5.44 -7.13 15.09
N SER A 53 -5.00 -6.81 16.32
CA SER A 53 -3.78 -6.03 16.56
C SER A 53 -2.51 -6.72 16.07
N LYS A 54 -2.41 -8.05 16.26
CA LYS A 54 -1.26 -8.84 15.81
C LYS A 54 -1.29 -9.05 14.30
N ALA A 55 -2.48 -9.24 13.71
CA ALA A 55 -2.65 -9.32 12.26
C ALA A 55 -2.31 -8.00 11.57
N ALA A 56 -2.71 -6.85 12.14
CA ALA A 56 -2.31 -5.53 11.66
C ALA A 56 -0.78 -5.35 11.71
N GLU A 57 -0.16 -5.74 12.81
CA GLU A 57 1.30 -5.71 12.95
C GLU A 57 2.00 -6.56 11.89
N TRP A 58 1.57 -7.81 11.72
CA TRP A 58 2.10 -8.70 10.68
C TRP A 58 1.96 -8.08 9.29
N PHE A 59 0.80 -7.53 8.96
CA PHE A 59 0.53 -6.92 7.65
C PHE A 59 1.43 -5.70 7.38
N VAL A 60 1.60 -4.81 8.37
CA VAL A 60 2.49 -3.65 8.25
C VAL A 60 3.96 -4.10 8.16
N ASP A 61 4.35 -5.12 8.91
CA ASP A 61 5.71 -5.68 8.87
C ASP A 61 6.01 -6.38 7.53
N CYS A 62 4.98 -6.96 6.86
CA CYS A 62 5.11 -7.45 5.48
C CYS A 62 5.53 -6.32 4.53
N PHE A 63 4.84 -5.18 4.61
CA PHE A 63 5.18 -4.00 3.80
C PHE A 63 6.59 -3.52 4.12
N ARG A 64 6.91 -3.27 5.40
CA ARG A 64 8.21 -2.76 5.84
C ARG A 64 9.37 -3.66 5.39
N MET A 65 9.18 -4.99 5.47
CA MET A 65 10.18 -5.94 4.98
C MET A 65 10.30 -5.94 3.46
N ARG A 66 9.20 -5.76 2.72
CA ARG A 66 9.27 -5.59 1.26
C ARG A 66 10.02 -4.32 0.86
N MET A 67 9.92 -3.25 1.64
CA MET A 67 10.70 -2.02 1.40
C MET A 67 12.19 -2.27 1.63
N HIS A 68 12.52 -2.97 2.72
CA HIS A 68 13.89 -3.36 2.99
C HIS A 68 14.45 -4.31 1.91
N ASP A 69 13.66 -5.28 1.45
CA ASP A 69 14.06 -6.17 0.37
C ASP A 69 14.29 -5.39 -0.94
N ASP A 70 13.46 -4.39 -1.26
CA ASP A 70 13.67 -3.51 -2.42
C ASP A 70 14.96 -2.71 -2.33
N ALA A 71 15.26 -2.15 -1.15
CA ALA A 71 16.50 -1.42 -0.91
C ALA A 71 17.74 -2.31 -1.11
N VAL A 72 17.70 -3.55 -0.60
CA VAL A 72 18.84 -4.49 -0.67
C VAL A 72 19.00 -5.11 -2.07
N TRP A 73 17.92 -5.57 -2.69
CA TRP A 73 18.00 -6.39 -3.91
C TRP A 73 17.77 -5.60 -5.20
N ALA A 74 17.02 -4.49 -5.12
CA ALA A 74 16.65 -3.68 -6.28
C ALA A 74 17.16 -2.23 -6.18
N ARG A 75 18.01 -1.91 -5.18
CA ARG A 75 18.57 -0.56 -4.97
C ARG A 75 17.48 0.51 -4.90
N SER A 76 16.37 0.21 -4.20
CA SER A 76 15.23 1.11 -4.01
C SER A 76 14.54 1.55 -5.32
N LYS A 77 14.60 0.71 -6.36
CA LYS A 77 14.04 1.03 -7.68
C LYS A 77 12.51 1.13 -7.68
N TYR A 78 11.82 0.44 -6.77
CA TYR A 78 10.36 0.39 -6.75
C TYR A 78 9.74 1.20 -5.64
N HIS A 79 10.45 1.36 -4.53
CA HIS A 79 9.94 2.01 -3.34
C HIS A 79 10.98 2.96 -2.79
N HIS A 80 10.52 4.15 -2.40
CA HIS A 80 11.41 5.21 -1.92
C HIS A 80 11.31 5.36 -0.40
N VAL A 81 10.85 4.31 0.27
CA VAL A 81 10.58 4.30 1.70
C VAL A 81 11.89 4.48 2.45
N TYR A 82 11.85 5.33 3.49
CA TYR A 82 12.96 5.75 4.38
C TYR A 82 13.88 6.87 3.87
N SER A 83 13.95 7.17 2.58
CA SER A 83 14.93 8.13 2.03
C SER A 83 14.33 9.34 1.29
N SER A 84 13.04 9.33 0.93
CA SER A 84 12.43 10.38 0.12
C SER A 84 11.66 11.43 0.93
N SER A 85 10.41 11.12 1.30
CA SER A 85 9.49 12.04 1.99
C SER A 85 8.34 11.29 2.68
N PRO A 86 7.66 11.92 3.66
CA PRO A 86 6.44 11.36 4.28
C PRO A 86 5.35 10.98 3.27
N ILE A 87 5.11 11.84 2.27
CA ILE A 87 4.10 11.62 1.22
C ILE A 87 4.44 10.39 0.37
N ALA A 88 5.71 10.19 0.03
CA ALA A 88 6.15 9.03 -0.75
C ALA A 88 6.02 7.72 0.04
N THR A 89 6.44 7.70 1.32
CA THR A 89 6.26 6.54 2.21
C THR A 89 4.78 6.18 2.37
N MET A 90 3.93 7.18 2.61
CA MET A 90 2.50 6.95 2.74
C MET A 90 1.88 6.43 1.42
N ARG A 91 2.27 7.01 0.29
CA ARG A 91 1.81 6.59 -1.05
C ARG A 91 2.16 5.13 -1.32
N ASP A 92 3.40 4.72 -1.07
CA ASP A 92 3.84 3.35 -1.34
C ASP A 92 3.07 2.35 -0.45
N PHE A 93 2.80 2.72 0.80
CA PHE A 93 1.93 1.93 1.68
C PHE A 93 0.47 1.90 1.22
N LEU A 94 -0.06 3.01 0.72
CA LEU A 94 -1.42 3.08 0.17
C LEU A 94 -1.59 2.19 -1.08
N VAL A 95 -0.58 2.16 -1.95
CA VAL A 95 -0.53 1.25 -3.11
C VAL A 95 -0.54 -0.20 -2.63
N PHE A 96 0.29 -0.54 -1.64
CA PHE A 96 0.33 -1.88 -1.05
C PHE A 96 -1.04 -2.30 -0.48
N CYS A 97 -1.70 -1.41 0.28
CA CYS A 97 -3.02 -1.68 0.84
C CYS A 97 -4.08 -1.92 -0.25
N ASN A 98 -4.12 -1.11 -1.30
CA ASN A 98 -5.07 -1.29 -2.40
C ASN A 98 -4.83 -2.60 -3.16
N LEU A 99 -3.57 -2.93 -3.47
CA LEU A 99 -3.21 -4.21 -4.09
C LEU A 99 -3.61 -5.40 -3.21
N ALA A 100 -3.48 -5.27 -1.89
CA ALA A 100 -3.89 -6.32 -0.96
C ALA A 100 -5.41 -6.53 -0.98
N VAL A 101 -6.22 -5.47 -1.13
CA VAL A 101 -7.67 -5.64 -1.31
C VAL A 101 -7.98 -6.27 -2.66
N ASP A 102 -7.36 -5.80 -3.74
CA ASP A 102 -7.61 -6.31 -5.10
C ASP A 102 -7.27 -7.80 -5.25
N ARG A 103 -6.28 -8.28 -4.50
CA ARG A 103 -5.88 -9.70 -4.47
C ARG A 103 -6.54 -10.51 -3.37
N GLY A 104 -7.43 -9.93 -2.56
CA GLY A 104 -8.08 -10.62 -1.46
C GLY A 104 -7.10 -11.11 -0.38
N MET A 105 -5.99 -10.39 -0.18
CA MET A 105 -4.96 -10.72 0.81
C MET A 105 -5.28 -10.19 2.22
N ILE A 106 -6.29 -9.33 2.36
CA ILE A 106 -6.72 -8.78 3.65
C ILE A 106 -7.93 -9.56 4.21
N PRO A 107 -7.86 -10.06 5.45
CA PRO A 107 -9.01 -10.63 6.14
C PRO A 107 -10.13 -9.61 6.30
N LYS A 108 -11.38 -10.00 6.05
CA LYS A 108 -12.55 -9.12 6.17
C LYS A 108 -12.75 -8.57 7.59
N ASN A 109 -12.30 -9.30 8.60
CA ASN A 109 -12.40 -8.95 10.02
C ASN A 109 -11.23 -8.11 10.52
N LEU A 110 -10.24 -7.76 9.68
CA LEU A 110 -9.13 -6.89 10.06
C LEU A 110 -9.52 -5.42 9.80
N PRO A 111 -9.79 -4.62 10.85
CA PRO A 111 -10.25 -3.26 10.64
C PRO A 111 -9.10 -2.37 10.20
N TRP A 112 -9.32 -1.55 9.16
CA TRP A 112 -8.32 -0.60 8.67
C TRP A 112 -7.89 0.43 9.73
N SER A 113 -8.69 0.70 10.76
CA SER A 113 -8.23 1.49 11.93
C SER A 113 -6.95 0.92 12.50
N VAL A 114 -7.00 -0.37 12.82
CA VAL A 114 -5.96 -1.05 13.57
C VAL A 114 -4.70 -1.16 12.72
N VAL A 115 -4.87 -1.33 11.40
CA VAL A 115 -3.77 -1.31 10.42
C VAL A 115 -3.12 0.08 10.36
N LEU A 116 -3.91 1.15 10.26
CA LEU A 116 -3.39 2.51 10.15
C LEU A 116 -2.77 3.01 11.46
N ASP A 117 -3.34 2.65 12.61
CA ASP A 117 -2.75 2.95 13.93
C ASP A 117 -1.39 2.25 14.07
N LYS A 118 -1.30 0.97 13.64
CA LYS A 118 -0.03 0.24 13.64
C LYS A 118 0.98 0.79 12.64
N ALA A 119 0.52 1.23 11.47
CA ALA A 119 1.37 1.90 10.50
C ALA A 119 1.91 3.20 11.08
N ASP A 120 1.09 4.01 11.75
CA ASP A 120 1.53 5.24 12.39
C ASP A 120 2.71 5.01 13.36
N GLU A 121 2.65 3.94 14.14
CA GLU A 121 3.70 3.57 15.09
C GLU A 121 5.02 3.12 14.42
N THR A 122 4.92 2.41 13.29
CA THR A 122 6.04 1.56 12.82
C THR A 122 6.50 1.81 11.39
N LEU A 123 5.72 2.48 10.55
CA LEU A 123 5.97 2.58 9.11
C LEU A 123 7.34 3.22 8.80
N MET A 124 7.76 4.18 9.62
CA MET A 124 9.05 4.88 9.50
C MET A 124 10.24 4.11 10.06
N ILE A 125 10.04 2.95 10.67
CA ILE A 125 11.11 2.13 11.25
C ILE A 125 11.48 1.04 10.23
N PRO A 126 12.75 0.90 9.82
CA PRO A 126 13.19 -0.21 8.98
C PRO A 126 12.85 -1.57 9.61
N PHE A 127 12.54 -2.57 8.78
CA PHE A 127 12.27 -3.93 9.26
C PHE A 127 12.96 -4.94 8.33
N ALA A 128 14.15 -5.36 8.72
CA ALA A 128 14.96 -6.30 7.95
C ALA A 128 14.54 -7.75 8.24
N LYS A 129 15.02 -8.69 7.41
CA LYS A 129 14.83 -10.13 7.62
C LYS A 129 15.31 -10.58 9.02
N ARG A 130 16.40 -10.01 9.53
CA ARG A 130 16.90 -10.33 10.88
C ARG A 130 15.91 -9.94 11.98
N ASP A 131 15.22 -8.81 11.81
CA ASP A 131 14.24 -8.31 12.77
C ASP A 131 12.99 -9.21 12.75
N ALA A 132 12.58 -9.64 11.55
CA ALA A 132 11.54 -10.65 11.39
C ALA A 132 11.91 -11.97 12.09
N LYS A 133 13.17 -12.41 11.97
CA LYS A 133 13.64 -13.63 12.64
C LYS A 133 13.55 -13.53 14.16
N VAL A 134 13.99 -12.40 14.72
CA VAL A 134 13.91 -12.16 16.17
C VAL A 134 12.46 -12.07 16.65
N LYS A 135 11.59 -11.41 15.88
CA LYS A 135 10.21 -11.12 16.29
C LYS A 135 9.25 -12.29 16.10
N TYR A 136 9.43 -13.08 15.04
CA TYR A 136 8.48 -14.11 14.62
C TYR A 136 9.06 -15.53 14.57
N GLY A 137 10.35 -15.72 14.85
CA GLY A 137 11.03 -17.01 14.76
C GLY A 137 11.58 -17.27 13.36
N ASP A 138 11.59 -18.51 12.88
CA ASP A 138 12.22 -18.86 11.59
C ASP A 138 11.46 -18.31 10.36
N GLU A 139 11.66 -17.03 10.05
CA GLU A 139 11.17 -16.40 8.82
C GLU A 139 11.84 -17.06 7.61
N TYR A 140 11.08 -17.92 6.96
CA TYR A 140 11.47 -18.69 5.80
C TYR A 140 10.39 -18.58 4.73
N PHE A 141 10.76 -18.16 3.52
CA PHE A 141 9.79 -17.89 2.44
C PHE A 141 8.88 -19.08 2.14
N PHE A 142 9.42 -20.31 2.16
CA PHE A 142 8.65 -21.52 1.89
C PHE A 142 7.93 -22.09 3.11
N ALA A 143 7.89 -21.39 4.25
CA ALA A 143 7.13 -21.82 5.41
C ALA A 143 5.65 -22.07 5.07
N GLU A 144 5.09 -21.31 4.13
CA GLU A 144 3.70 -21.50 3.66
C GLU A 144 3.46 -22.87 3.01
N LEU A 145 4.46 -23.49 2.38
CA LEU A 145 4.31 -24.84 1.81
C LEU A 145 4.10 -25.92 2.87
N GLY A 146 4.63 -25.70 4.08
CA GLY A 146 4.41 -26.55 5.25
C GLY A 146 3.23 -26.11 6.13
N GLY A 147 2.39 -25.19 5.66
CA GLY A 147 1.28 -24.64 6.46
C GLY A 147 1.68 -23.56 7.48
N GLY A 148 2.93 -23.10 7.43
CA GLY A 148 3.44 -21.97 8.20
C GLY A 148 3.04 -20.61 7.61
N ARG A 149 3.66 -19.54 8.11
CA ARG A 149 3.45 -18.16 7.66
C ARG A 149 4.78 -17.54 7.27
N SER A 150 4.81 -16.74 6.21
CA SER A 150 5.99 -15.93 5.86
C SER A 150 5.56 -14.53 5.46
N LEU A 151 6.19 -13.53 6.07
CA LEU A 151 5.98 -12.13 5.72
C LEU A 151 6.39 -11.87 4.25
N ARG A 152 7.46 -12.52 3.76
CA ARG A 152 7.91 -12.36 2.35
C ARG A 152 6.93 -13.00 1.37
N ALA A 153 6.41 -14.17 1.69
CA ALA A 153 5.43 -14.85 0.86
C ALA A 153 4.11 -14.04 0.81
N THR A 154 3.64 -13.56 1.95
CA THR A 154 2.48 -12.65 2.04
C THR A 154 2.72 -11.37 1.22
N GLY A 155 3.86 -10.70 1.38
CA GLY A 155 4.20 -9.49 0.62
C GLY A 155 4.32 -9.75 -0.89
N THR A 156 4.87 -10.90 -1.29
CA THR A 156 4.96 -11.33 -2.70
C THR A 156 3.57 -11.56 -3.28
N ALA A 157 2.68 -12.21 -2.53
CA ALA A 157 1.29 -12.40 -2.95
C ALA A 157 0.52 -11.08 -3.06
N VAL A 158 0.80 -10.08 -2.22
CA VAL A 158 0.20 -8.73 -2.35
C VAL A 158 0.69 -8.01 -3.61
N TYR A 159 2.00 -8.00 -3.86
CA TYR A 159 2.56 -7.30 -5.01
C TYR A 159 2.38 -8.05 -6.34
N GLY A 160 2.29 -9.38 -6.29
CA GLY A 160 2.23 -10.26 -7.45
C GLY A 160 3.58 -10.52 -8.14
N PHE A 161 4.72 -10.20 -7.49
CA PHE A 161 6.05 -10.45 -8.04
C PHE A 161 7.10 -10.70 -6.94
N TRP A 162 8.13 -11.49 -7.26
CA TRP A 162 9.18 -11.87 -6.32
C TRP A 162 10.02 -10.66 -5.88
N PHE A 163 10.50 -10.67 -4.64
CA PHE A 163 11.35 -9.59 -4.12
C PHE A 163 12.73 -9.50 -4.79
N GLN A 164 13.14 -10.56 -5.50
CA GLN A 164 14.39 -10.61 -6.26
C GLN A 164 14.21 -10.25 -7.74
N GLU A 165 12.97 -10.05 -8.22
CA GLU A 165 12.74 -9.66 -9.61
C GLU A 165 13.26 -8.23 -9.87
N ILE A 166 14.32 -8.12 -10.68
CA ILE A 166 14.94 -6.85 -11.08
C ILE A 166 13.99 -5.98 -11.94
N CYS A 167 12.85 -6.52 -12.38
CA CYS A 167 11.76 -5.82 -13.07
C CYS A 167 10.42 -6.41 -12.62
N PRO A 168 9.47 -5.65 -12.04
CA PRO A 168 8.16 -6.17 -11.70
C PRO A 168 7.49 -6.58 -13.00
N SER A 169 7.31 -7.89 -13.16
CA SER A 169 6.56 -8.48 -14.26
C SER A 169 5.06 -8.17 -14.13
N ALA A 170 4.58 -7.94 -12.91
CA ALA A 170 3.18 -7.65 -12.62
C ALA A 170 2.71 -6.32 -13.25
N VAL A 171 1.99 -6.41 -14.37
CA VAL A 171 1.29 -5.30 -15.03
C VAL A 171 0.43 -4.53 -14.03
N GLN A 172 -0.30 -5.24 -13.18
CA GLN A 172 -1.15 -4.66 -12.14
C GLN A 172 -0.39 -3.76 -11.17
N PHE A 173 0.82 -4.14 -10.72
CA PHE A 173 1.62 -3.25 -9.85
C PHE A 173 2.00 -1.97 -10.58
N LYS A 174 2.41 -2.05 -11.85
CA LYS A 174 2.79 -0.86 -12.62
C LYS A 174 1.61 0.07 -12.85
N GLU A 175 0.44 -0.48 -13.19
CA GLU A 175 -0.78 0.29 -13.39
C GLU A 175 -1.26 0.95 -12.11
N THR A 176 -1.36 0.18 -11.02
CA THR A 176 -1.72 0.74 -9.70
C THR A 176 -0.70 1.78 -9.27
N ASN A 177 0.60 1.52 -9.38
CA ASN A 177 1.62 2.50 -9.01
C ASN A 177 1.50 3.80 -9.83
N ARG A 178 1.18 3.73 -11.12
CA ARG A 178 0.97 4.92 -11.98
C ARG A 178 -0.29 5.71 -11.62
N ALA A 179 -1.34 5.05 -11.13
CA ALA A 179 -2.61 5.68 -10.79
C ALA A 179 -2.55 6.56 -9.52
N PHE A 180 -1.48 6.47 -8.72
CA PHE A 180 -1.33 7.18 -7.46
C PHE A 180 -0.28 8.30 -7.59
N PRO A 181 -0.69 9.59 -7.49
CA PRO A 181 0.21 10.72 -7.55
C PRO A 181 1.33 10.67 -6.51
N LYS A 182 2.45 11.33 -6.81
CA LYS A 182 3.66 11.37 -5.95
C LYS A 182 3.74 12.60 -5.06
N ASP A 183 2.77 13.50 -5.17
CA ASP A 183 2.71 14.78 -4.49
C ASP A 183 1.41 14.94 -3.69
N ALA A 184 1.13 16.15 -3.20
CA ALA A 184 -0.04 16.45 -2.39
C ALA A 184 -1.38 16.18 -3.11
N SER A 185 -1.42 16.16 -4.45
CA SER A 185 -2.63 15.82 -5.22
C SER A 185 -3.09 14.37 -5.03
N LEU A 186 -2.28 13.55 -4.35
CA LEU A 186 -2.69 12.23 -3.87
C LEU A 186 -4.00 12.31 -3.07
N PHE A 187 -4.21 13.40 -2.32
CA PHE A 187 -5.40 13.62 -1.49
C PHE A 187 -6.59 14.28 -2.21
N ASP A 188 -6.46 14.63 -3.49
CA ASP A 188 -7.54 15.28 -4.23
C ASP A 188 -8.68 14.31 -4.59
N ASP A 189 -8.41 13.01 -4.58
CA ASP A 189 -9.37 11.96 -4.86
C ASP A 189 -9.59 11.06 -3.65
N GLN A 190 -10.76 11.17 -3.03
CA GLN A 190 -11.15 10.37 -1.88
C GLN A 190 -11.35 8.88 -2.23
N ALA A 191 -11.64 8.55 -3.50
CA ALA A 191 -11.90 7.18 -3.93
C ALA A 191 -10.68 6.28 -3.73
N ARG A 192 -9.46 6.82 -3.84
CA ARG A 192 -8.19 6.12 -3.59
C ARG A 192 -8.07 5.54 -2.17
N PHE A 193 -8.82 6.11 -1.22
CA PHE A 193 -8.77 5.76 0.19
C PHE A 193 -10.01 5.02 0.69
N ALA A 194 -11.10 5.04 -0.09
CA ALA A 194 -12.42 4.58 0.36
C ALA A 194 -12.41 3.11 0.82
N ARG A 195 -11.67 2.26 0.12
CA ARG A 195 -11.57 0.82 0.41
C ARG A 195 -10.56 0.47 1.52
N VAL A 196 -9.78 1.45 1.96
CA VAL A 196 -8.62 1.25 2.86
C VAL A 196 -8.64 2.22 4.04
N GLY A 197 -9.80 2.40 4.67
CA GLY A 197 -9.95 3.17 5.92
C GLY A 197 -10.32 4.65 5.76
N GLY A 198 -10.45 5.15 4.52
CA GLY A 198 -10.98 6.48 4.22
C GLY A 198 -9.97 7.62 4.41
N ILE A 199 -10.11 8.68 3.59
CA ILE A 199 -9.10 9.74 3.45
C ILE A 199 -8.73 10.45 4.76
N LYS A 200 -9.68 10.58 5.70
CA LYS A 200 -9.46 11.28 6.98
C LYS A 200 -8.31 10.68 7.77
N ARG A 201 -8.25 9.35 7.88
CA ARG A 201 -7.19 8.65 8.62
C ARG A 201 -5.85 8.71 7.90
N TRP A 202 -5.86 8.67 6.58
CA TRP A 202 -4.63 8.83 5.79
C TRP A 202 -4.03 10.24 5.94
N LYS A 203 -4.87 11.28 6.01
CA LYS A 203 -4.39 12.64 6.34
C LYS A 203 -3.79 12.71 7.75
N GLN A 204 -4.38 12.02 8.72
CA GLN A 204 -3.83 11.93 10.08
C GLN A 204 -2.48 11.21 10.10
N LEU A 205 -2.39 10.05 9.43
CA LEU A 205 -1.14 9.31 9.25
C LEU A 205 -0.07 10.19 8.59
N HIS A 206 -0.40 10.90 7.52
CA HIS A 206 0.53 11.81 6.85
C HIS A 206 1.10 12.87 7.80
N GLY A 207 0.23 13.56 8.56
CA GLY A 207 0.68 14.56 9.52
C GLY A 207 1.59 14.00 10.61
N SER A 208 1.32 12.78 11.08
CA SER A 208 2.21 12.09 12.03
C SER A 208 3.55 11.73 11.39
N LEU A 209 3.55 11.19 10.17
CA LEU A 209 4.78 10.88 9.43
C LEU A 209 5.63 12.14 9.19
N GLU A 210 5.01 13.30 8.90
CA GLU A 210 5.71 14.58 8.81
C GLU A 210 6.42 14.96 10.11
N MET A 211 5.75 14.80 11.26
CA MET A 211 6.35 15.06 12.57
C MET A 211 7.50 14.07 12.86
N GLN A 212 7.31 12.79 12.57
CA GLN A 212 8.34 11.76 12.77
C GLN A 212 9.56 12.00 11.89
N PHE A 213 9.36 12.40 10.63
CA PHE A 213 10.44 12.71 9.68
C PHE A 213 11.24 13.93 10.13
N LYS A 214 10.57 14.99 10.61
CA LYS A 214 11.24 16.17 11.20
C LYS A 214 12.06 15.79 12.43
N LYS A 215 11.54 14.92 13.30
CA LYS A 215 12.23 14.50 14.54
C LYS A 215 13.43 13.59 14.28
N ARG A 216 13.31 12.66 13.34
CA ARG A 216 14.30 11.59 13.11
C ARG A 216 15.27 11.87 11.97
N GLY A 217 14.97 12.86 11.12
CA GLY A 217 15.68 13.07 9.86
C GLY A 217 15.48 11.91 8.88
N ARG A 218 16.30 11.88 7.82
CA ARG A 218 16.39 10.70 6.94
C ARG A 218 17.06 9.57 7.73
N GLN A 219 16.40 8.41 7.84
CA GLN A 219 16.95 7.29 8.61
C GLN A 219 17.97 6.45 7.82
N TRP A 220 18.07 6.67 6.51
CA TRP A 220 19.03 6.00 5.63
C TRP A 220 19.87 7.07 4.95
N ASN A 221 21.14 7.16 5.34
CA ASN A 221 22.18 7.79 4.54
C ASN A 221 22.72 6.69 3.63
N GLU A 222 22.68 6.92 2.31
CA GLU A 222 23.39 6.08 1.33
C GLU A 222 24.90 6.12 1.58
#